data_AF-A0A7Y4V7G8-F1
#
_entry.id   AF-A0A7Y4V7G8-F1
#
_cell.length_a   1.000
_cell.length_b   1.000
_cell.length_c   1.000
_cell.angle_alpha   90.00
_cell.angle_beta   90.00
_cell.angle_gamma   90.00
#
_symmetry.space_group_name_H-M   'P 1'
#
loop_
_entity.id
_entity.type
_entity.pdbx_description
1 polymer ?
#
loop_
_entity_poly.entity_id
_entity_poly.type
_entity_poly.pdbx_seq_one_letter_code
_entity_poly.pdbx_strand_id
1 'polypeptide(L)'
;MKTMLAISITELHNEGGIVFVAPLSILLTINIGLVIYSIFRLSQKREISKFVEAVRQIGVLAAAFGAASTILGLFQAFGALSRGNQVWPFQVIIGGMRVAVITAMYGLLIFCFSLLSYIILKLSSKNIVD
;
A
#
# COMPACT_ATOMS: atom_id res chain seq x y z
N MET A 1 -8.00 0.45 28.18
CA MET A 1 -9.22 0.32 27.34
C MET A 1 -9.45 1.64 26.59
N LYS A 2 -8.47 2.06 25.78
CA LYS A 2 -8.55 3.25 24.92
C LYS A 2 -8.39 2.73 23.49
N THR A 3 -9.53 2.70 22.79
CA THR A 3 -9.69 2.63 21.33
C THR A 3 -9.08 1.44 20.59
N MET A 4 -9.83 0.34 20.61
CA MET A 4 -9.70 -0.84 19.74
C MET A 4 -10.14 -0.57 18.26
N LEU A 5 -10.45 0.67 17.88
CA LEU A 5 -11.08 1.02 16.59
C LEU A 5 -10.45 2.23 15.86
N ALA A 6 -9.40 2.85 16.39
CA ALA A 6 -8.74 3.97 15.73
C ALA A 6 -7.23 3.88 15.95
N ILE A 7 -6.57 3.01 15.19
CA ILE A 7 -5.12 3.08 15.05
C ILE A 7 -4.86 4.37 14.27
N SER A 8 -4.23 5.34 14.93
CA SER A 8 -3.86 6.59 14.27
C SER A 8 -2.83 6.29 13.19
N ILE A 9 -2.93 6.93 12.03
CA ILE A 9 -2.04 6.69 10.86
C ILE A 9 -0.56 6.91 11.23
N THR A 10 -0.34 7.75 12.24
CA THR A 10 0.94 8.00 12.92
C THR A 10 1.44 6.83 13.76
N GLU A 11 0.57 6.11 14.48
CA GLU A 11 0.94 4.89 15.22
C GLU A 11 1.25 3.75 14.25
N LEU A 12 0.52 3.63 13.14
CA LEU A 12 0.79 2.61 12.12
C LEU A 12 2.13 2.86 11.39
N HIS A 13 2.50 4.11 11.14
CA HIS A 13 3.83 4.47 10.60
C HIS A 13 4.96 4.22 11.61
N ASN A 14 4.68 4.44 12.89
CA ASN A 14 5.65 4.24 13.96
C ASN A 14 5.84 2.74 14.28
N GLU A 15 4.77 1.94 14.21
CA GLU A 15 4.80 0.49 14.38
C GLU A 15 5.28 -0.26 13.12
N GLY A 16 4.94 0.21 11.91
CA GLY A 16 5.29 -0.43 10.64
C GLY A 16 6.71 -0.13 10.13
N GLY A 17 7.46 0.71 10.85
CA GLY A 17 8.76 1.19 10.42
C GLY A 17 8.62 2.21 9.28
N ILE A 18 8.97 3.46 9.57
CA ILE A 18 8.90 4.59 8.63
C ILE A 18 9.53 4.25 7.27
N VAL A 19 10.63 3.50 7.25
CA VAL A 19 11.37 3.17 6.02
C VAL A 19 10.57 2.30 5.05
N PHE A 20 9.72 1.40 5.55
CA PHE A 20 8.97 0.46 4.71
C PHE A 20 7.58 0.99 4.33
N VAL A 21 6.95 1.78 5.20
CA VAL A 21 5.59 2.31 5.00
C VAL A 21 5.58 3.64 4.24
N ALA A 22 6.65 4.45 4.33
CA ALA A 22 6.70 5.76 3.65
C ALA A 22 6.63 5.66 2.11
N PRO A 23 7.36 4.74 1.44
CA PRO A 23 7.24 4.57 -0.02
C PRO A 23 5.84 4.19 -0.48
N LEU A 24 5.14 3.35 0.30
CA LEU A 24 3.75 2.96 0.03
C LEU A 24 2.79 4.15 0.16
N SER A 25 3.05 5.03 1.13
CA SER A 25 2.22 6.23 1.35
C SER A 25 2.38 7.26 0.23
N ILE A 26 3.60 7.38 -0.34
CA ILE A 26 3.84 8.18 -1.54
C ILE A 26 3.08 7.59 -2.75
N LEU A 27 3.17 6.27 -2.95
CA LEU A 27 2.42 5.57 -4.01
C LEU A 27 0.92 5.76 -3.88
N LEU A 28 0.36 5.69 -2.66
CA LEU A 28 -1.04 5.96 -2.39
C LEU A 28 -1.43 7.40 -2.79
N THR A 29 -0.61 8.38 -2.41
CA THR A 29 -0.86 9.80 -2.73
C THR A 29 -0.89 10.04 -4.23
N ILE A 30 0.05 9.45 -4.98
CA ILE A 30 0.08 9.52 -6.44
C ILE A 30 -1.16 8.83 -7.03
N ASN A 31 -1.54 7.66 -6.52
CA ASN A 31 -2.72 6.92 -6.99
C ASN A 31 -4.00 7.77 -6.85
N ILE A 32 -4.22 8.38 -5.68
CA ILE A 32 -5.35 9.26 -5.41
C ILE A 32 -5.36 10.45 -6.38
N GLY A 33 -4.22 11.10 -6.58
CA GLY A 33 -4.10 12.22 -7.52
C GLY A 33 -4.48 11.83 -8.95
N LEU A 34 -4.08 10.63 -9.38
CA LEU A 34 -4.34 10.12 -10.73
C LEU A 34 -5.81 9.72 -10.91
N VAL A 35 -6.46 9.18 -9.87
CA VAL A 35 -7.90 8.92 -9.84
C VAL A 35 -8.68 10.23 -9.95
N ILE A 36 -8.36 11.25 -9.14
CA ILE A 36 -9.03 12.57 -9.20
C ILE A 36 -8.87 13.20 -10.58
N TYR A 37 -7.66 13.17 -11.14
CA TYR A 37 -7.40 13.69 -12.49
C TYR A 37 -8.22 12.96 -13.57
N SER A 38 -8.35 11.64 -13.44
CA SER A 38 -9.14 10.81 -14.36
C SER A 38 -10.63 11.16 -14.29
N ILE A 39 -11.17 11.41 -13.09
CA ILE A 39 -12.56 11.86 -12.90
C ILE A 39 -12.79 13.23 -13.55
N PHE A 40 -11.87 14.19 -13.37
CA PHE A 40 -12.01 15.52 -13.97
C PHE A 40 -11.95 15.48 -15.51
N ARG A 41 -11.08 14.63 -16.07
CA ARG A 41 -10.98 14.40 -17.53
C ARG A 41 -12.22 13.71 -18.10
N LEU A 42 -12.83 12.78 -17.35
CA LEU A 42 -14.11 12.15 -17.67
C LEU A 42 -15.22 13.21 -17.81
N SER A 43 -15.31 14.17 -16.89
CA SER A 43 -16.29 15.26 -16.98
C SER A 43 -16.09 16.18 -18.19
N GLN A 44 -14.87 16.25 -18.74
CA GLN A 44 -14.58 16.99 -19.98
C GLN A 44 -14.77 16.15 -21.26
N LYS A 45 -15.34 14.94 -21.16
CA LYS A 45 -15.50 13.98 -22.28
C LYS A 45 -14.20 13.73 -23.06
N ARG A 46 -13.05 13.82 -22.39
CA ARG A 46 -11.74 13.54 -23.00
C ARG A 46 -11.36 12.08 -22.81
N GLU A 47 -10.50 11.57 -23.70
CA GLU A 47 -9.95 10.23 -23.57
C GLU A 47 -9.17 10.08 -22.24
N ILE A 48 -9.51 9.04 -21.46
CA ILE A 48 -8.89 8.73 -20.16
C ILE A 48 -8.18 7.37 -20.12
N SER A 49 -8.21 6.61 -21.22
CA SER A 49 -7.72 5.23 -21.33
C SER A 49 -6.32 5.04 -20.70
N LYS A 50 -5.39 5.95 -21.01
CA LYS A 50 -4.00 5.94 -20.53
C LYS A 50 -3.89 6.17 -19.02
N PHE A 51 -4.69 7.09 -18.48
CA PHE A 51 -4.67 7.42 -17.06
C PHE A 51 -5.31 6.31 -16.23
N VAL A 52 -6.41 5.73 -16.70
CA VAL A 52 -7.03 4.57 -16.05
C VAL A 52 -6.05 3.40 -15.98
N GLU A 53 -5.34 3.10 -17.06
CA GLU A 53 -4.32 2.04 -17.04
C GLU A 53 -3.16 2.37 -16.08
N ALA A 54 -2.74 3.64 -15.99
CA ALA A 54 -1.73 4.09 -15.04
C ALA A 54 -2.19 3.91 -13.57
N VAL A 55 -3.47 4.15 -13.25
CA VAL A 55 -4.02 3.86 -11.91
C VAL A 55 -3.76 2.38 -11.59
N ARG A 56 -4.16 1.45 -12.46
CA ARG A 56 -3.96 0.01 -12.25
C ARG A 56 -2.49 -0.35 -12.05
N GLN A 57 -1.60 0.19 -12.87
CA GLN A 57 -0.17 -0.09 -12.79
C GLN A 57 0.44 0.38 -11.46
N ILE A 58 0.05 1.56 -10.97
CA ILE A 58 0.48 2.06 -9.66
C ILE A 58 -0.01 1.16 -8.53
N GLY A 59 -1.26 0.68 -8.61
CA GLY A 59 -1.79 -0.28 -7.64
C GLY A 59 -0.95 -1.56 -7.60
N VAL A 60 -0.64 -2.15 -8.76
CA VAL A 60 0.20 -3.36 -8.85
C VAL A 60 1.60 -3.08 -8.30
N LEU A 61 2.17 -1.92 -8.61
CA LEU A 61 3.47 -1.50 -8.09
C LEU A 61 3.45 -1.38 -6.56
N ALA A 62 2.37 -0.85 -5.96
CA ALA A 62 2.21 -0.77 -4.51
C ALA A 62 2.13 -2.15 -3.85
N ALA A 63 1.41 -3.11 -4.43
CA ALA A 63 1.41 -4.49 -3.95
C ALA A 63 2.79 -5.14 -4.05
N ALA A 64 3.47 -4.99 -5.20
CA ALA A 64 4.81 -5.53 -5.41
C ALA A 64 5.81 -4.93 -4.41
N PHE A 65 5.76 -3.62 -4.19
CA PHE A 65 6.63 -2.93 -3.25
C PHE A 65 6.34 -3.32 -1.79
N GLY A 66 5.06 -3.49 -1.43
CA GLY A 66 4.65 -3.96 -0.11
C GLY A 66 5.14 -5.38 0.18
N ALA A 67 5.03 -6.28 -0.80
CA ALA A 67 5.57 -7.63 -0.72
C ALA A 67 7.10 -7.64 -0.61
N ALA A 68 7.80 -6.87 -1.46
CA ALA A 68 9.26 -6.76 -1.42
C ALA A 68 9.75 -6.21 -0.07
N SER A 69 9.11 -5.17 0.44
CA SER A 69 9.43 -4.57 1.75
C SER A 69 9.23 -5.55 2.89
N THR A 70 8.17 -6.38 2.82
CA THR A 70 7.91 -7.44 3.79
C THR A 70 9.01 -8.49 3.80
N ILE A 71 9.44 -8.95 2.62
CA ILE A 71 10.54 -9.92 2.47
C ILE A 71 11.84 -9.33 3.04
N LEU A 72 12.14 -8.07 2.73
CA LEU A 72 13.33 -7.37 3.26
C LEU A 72 13.27 -7.20 4.78
N GLY A 73 12.09 -6.86 5.33
CA GLY A 73 11.88 -6.74 6.77
C GLY A 73 12.07 -8.07 7.49
N LEU A 74 11.51 -9.15 6.95
CA LEU A 74 11.70 -10.51 7.49
C LEU A 74 13.15 -10.97 7.37
N PHE A 75 13.82 -10.69 6.25
CA PHE A 75 15.24 -11.03 6.07
C PHE A 75 16.12 -10.35 7.13
N GLN A 76 15.88 -9.06 7.40
CA GLN A 76 16.59 -8.35 8.46
C GLN A 76 16.26 -8.89 9.86
N ALA A 77 14.98 -9.18 10.12
CA ALA A 77 14.55 -9.76 11.39
C ALA A 77 15.21 -11.12 11.65
N PHE A 78 15.16 -12.04 10.69
CA PHE A 78 15.80 -13.35 10.81
C PHE A 78 17.33 -13.24 10.90
N GLY A 79 17.96 -12.35 10.13
CA GLY A 79 19.40 -12.10 10.22
C GLY A 79 19.85 -11.51 11.56
N ALA A 80 18.97 -10.79 12.28
CA ALA A 80 19.23 -10.35 13.66
C ALA A 80 19.09 -11.52 14.64
N LEU A 81 18.09 -12.39 14.45
CA LEU A 81 17.89 -13.57 15.29
C LEU A 81 19.08 -14.54 15.20
N SER A 82 19.59 -14.82 14.00
CA SER A 82 20.71 -15.75 13.78
C SER A 82 22.05 -15.29 14.36
N ARG A 83 22.25 -13.98 14.59
CA ARG A 83 23.49 -13.42 15.16
C ARG A 83 23.48 -13.33 16.69
N GLY A 84 22.32 -13.55 17.32
CA GLY A 84 22.21 -13.57 18.77
C GLY A 84 22.65 -14.92 19.33
N ASN A 85 23.68 -14.91 20.19
CA ASN A 85 24.11 -16.10 20.93
C ASN A 85 23.21 -16.42 22.14
N GLN A 86 22.13 -15.65 22.33
CA GLN A 86 21.18 -15.74 23.45
C GLN A 86 19.75 -15.85 22.91
N VAL A 87 18.89 -16.54 23.67
CA VAL A 87 17.47 -16.70 23.33
C VAL A 87 16.80 -15.32 23.38
N TRP A 88 16.39 -14.79 22.23
CA TRP A 88 15.72 -13.50 22.16
C TRP A 88 14.38 -13.54 22.91
N PRO A 89 13.98 -12.46 23.61
CA PRO A 89 12.64 -12.38 24.18
C PRO A 89 11.59 -12.53 23.07
N PHE A 90 10.59 -13.39 23.30
CA PHE A 90 9.53 -13.68 22.32
C PHE A 90 8.83 -12.42 21.79
N GLN A 91 8.74 -11.37 22.61
CA GLN A 91 8.20 -10.06 22.24
C GLN A 91 8.96 -9.37 21.10
N VAL A 92 10.28 -9.55 20.99
CA VAL A 92 11.10 -8.94 19.93
C VAL A 92 10.83 -9.62 18.59
N ILE A 93 10.71 -10.94 18.59
CA ILE A 93 10.38 -11.75 17.40
C ILE A 93 9.00 -11.37 16.87
N ILE A 94 8.00 -11.30 17.77
CA ILE A 94 6.63 -10.89 17.40
C ILE A 94 6.61 -9.46 16.86
N GLY A 95 7.37 -8.55 17.47
CA GLY A 95 7.47 -7.16 17.01
C GLY A 95 7.89 -7.07 15.55
N GLY A 96 9.03 -7.69 15.20
CA GLY A 96 9.54 -7.68 13.82
C GLY A 96 8.60 -8.36 12.81
N MET A 97 7.92 -9.43 13.23
CA MET A 97 6.95 -10.12 12.39
C MET A 97 5.69 -9.29 12.16
N ARG A 98 5.20 -8.60 13.20
CA ARG A 98 4.03 -7.69 13.12
C ARG A 98 4.29 -6.55 12.15
N VAL A 99 5.47 -5.92 12.21
CA VAL A 99 5.90 -4.85 11.30
C VAL A 99 5.84 -5.29 9.82
N ALA A 100 6.39 -6.47 9.54
CA ALA A 100 6.43 -7.03 8.19
C ALA A 100 5.02 -7.30 7.65
N VAL A 101 4.15 -7.92 8.46
CA VAL A 101 2.76 -8.21 8.06
C VAL A 101 1.96 -6.93 7.82
N ILE A 102 2.13 -5.91 8.67
CA ILE A 102 1.47 -4.60 8.48
C ILE A 102 1.88 -3.99 7.12
N THR A 103 3.15 -4.08 6.76
CA THR A 103 3.66 -3.56 5.48
C THR A 103 3.02 -4.26 4.27
N ALA A 104 2.91 -5.59 4.30
CA ALA A 104 2.22 -6.36 3.27
C ALA A 104 0.74 -5.96 3.15
N MET A 105 0.05 -5.84 4.28
CA MET A 105 -1.36 -5.42 4.32
C MET A 105 -1.54 -4.04 3.69
N TYR A 106 -0.65 -3.08 3.99
CA TYR A 106 -0.74 -1.74 3.45
C TYR A 106 -0.59 -1.71 1.92
N GLY A 107 0.40 -2.43 1.38
CA GLY A 107 0.58 -2.55 -0.08
C GLY A 107 -0.62 -3.20 -0.79
N LEU A 108 -1.21 -4.23 -0.19
CA LEU A 108 -2.40 -4.90 -0.70
C LEU A 108 -3.65 -4.00 -0.64
N LEU A 109 -3.82 -3.22 0.43
CA LEU A 109 -4.93 -2.28 0.55
C LEU A 109 -4.89 -1.22 -0.55
N ILE A 110 -3.72 -0.65 -0.83
CA ILE A 110 -3.52 0.31 -1.92
C ILE A 110 -3.87 -0.34 -3.27
N PHE A 111 -3.43 -1.57 -3.50
CA PHE A 111 -3.74 -2.30 -4.71
C PHE A 111 -5.25 -2.55 -4.87
N CYS A 112 -5.95 -2.99 -3.83
CA CYS A 112 -7.39 -3.20 -3.84
C CYS A 112 -8.14 -1.90 -4.18
N PHE A 113 -7.79 -0.81 -3.51
CA PHE A 113 -8.38 0.51 -3.77
C PHE A 113 -8.16 0.96 -5.23
N SER A 114 -6.93 0.79 -5.71
CA SER A 114 -6.56 1.13 -7.08
C SER A 114 -7.30 0.26 -8.11
N LEU A 115 -7.52 -1.02 -7.82
CA LEU A 115 -8.23 -1.93 -8.72
C LEU A 115 -9.72 -1.61 -8.76
N LEU A 116 -10.35 -1.30 -7.62
CA LEU A 116 -11.73 -0.80 -7.59
C LEU A 116 -11.87 0.48 -8.42
N SER A 117 -10.97 1.44 -8.22
CA SER A 117 -10.97 2.71 -8.94
C SER A 117 -10.80 2.50 -10.45
N TYR A 118 -9.91 1.60 -10.87
CA TYR A 118 -9.75 1.20 -12.26
C TYR A 118 -11.05 0.67 -12.88
N ILE A 119 -11.72 -0.27 -12.20
CA ILE A 119 -12.95 -0.90 -12.70
C ILE A 119 -14.05 0.15 -12.87
N ILE A 120 -14.25 1.01 -11.87
CA ILE A 120 -15.26 2.08 -11.91
C ILE A 120 -14.98 3.05 -13.07
N LEU A 121 -13.74 3.56 -13.17
CA LEU A 121 -13.36 4.50 -14.22
C LEU A 121 -13.47 3.90 -15.63
N LYS A 122 -13.11 2.62 -15.79
CA LYS A 122 -13.19 1.93 -17.08
C LYS A 122 -14.64 1.70 -17.52
N LEU A 123 -15.52 1.35 -16.59
CA LEU A 123 -16.97 1.22 -16.87
C LEU A 123 -17.58 2.58 -17.24
N SER A 124 -17.27 3.64 -16.48
CA SER A 124 -17.77 5.00 -16.78
C SER A 124 -17.23 5.56 -18.11
N SER A 125 -15.99 5.23 -18.49
CA SER A 125 -15.42 5.64 -19.77
C SER A 125 -16.15 5.04 -20.98
N LYS A 126 -16.68 3.81 -20.85
CA LYS A 126 -17.36 3.12 -21.94
C LYS A 126 -18.71 3.78 -22.25
N ASN A 127 -19.45 4.17 -21.21
CA ASN A 127 -20.76 4.83 -21.32
C ASN A 127 -20.73 6.26 -21.92
N ILE A 128 -19.56 6.84 -22.20
CA ILE A 128 -19.43 8.19 -22.79
C ILE A 128 -19.20 8.13 -24.31
N VAL A 129 -18.81 6.96 -24.84
CA VAL A 129 -18.51 6.75 -26.26
C VAL A 129 -19.71 6.20 -27.03
N ASP A 130 -20.74 5.71 -26.33
CA ASP A 130 -22.06 5.35 -26.86
C ASP A 130 -23.05 6.52 -26.74
#